data_AF-G2GC61-F1
#
_entry.id   AF-G2GC61-F1
#
_cell.length_a   1.000
_cell.length_b   1.000
_cell.length_c   1.000
_cell.angle_alpha   90.00
_cell.angle_beta   90.00
_cell.angle_gamma   90.00
#
_symmetry.space_group_name_H-M   'P 1'
#
loop_
_entity.id
_entity.type
_entity.pdbx_description
1 polymer ?
#
loop_
_entity_poly.entity_id
_entity_poly.type
_entity_poly.pdbx_seq_one_letter_code
_entity_poly.pdbx_strand_id
1 'polypeptide(L)'
;MSPFLPVGEYGPYPENLRAHFEGVVWRFRNGAKWRELPERFGHWSTVYGRFRQWRDAGVFTAVFQGAIAEAAKRGLVDLSLVSVDSTTVRAHHDAAGMIVKPEILEALEEAAAEKGAPARDKTGKQTRSGKNGDA
;
A
#
# COMPACT_ATOMS: atom_id res chain seq x y z
N MET A 1 3.74 -17.44 19.26
CA MET A 1 3.49 -16.11 18.67
C MET A 1 3.28 -16.32 17.18
N SER A 2 2.06 -16.08 16.69
CA SER A 2 1.78 -16.18 15.24
C SER A 2 2.54 -15.08 14.49
N PRO A 3 2.97 -15.32 13.24
CA PRO A 3 3.60 -14.29 12.43
C PRO A 3 2.63 -13.12 12.21
N PHE A 4 3.05 -11.90 12.56
CA PHE A 4 2.24 -10.68 12.44
C PHE A 4 1.99 -10.27 10.99
N LEU A 5 2.79 -10.78 10.07
CA LEU A 5 2.60 -10.57 8.65
C LEU A 5 1.72 -11.69 8.12
N PRO A 6 0.74 -11.40 7.24
CA PRO A 6 0.02 -12.44 6.50
C PRO A 6 1.00 -13.09 5.52
N VAL A 7 1.78 -14.03 6.02
CA VAL A 7 2.77 -14.81 5.27
C VAL A 7 2.04 -16.03 4.74
N GLY A 8 1.94 -16.17 3.41
CA GLY A 8 1.38 -17.35 2.76
C GLY A 8 -0.10 -17.25 2.36
N GLU A 9 -0.84 -16.21 2.73
CA GLU A 9 -2.20 -15.95 2.19
C GLU A 9 -2.17 -15.40 0.76
N TYR A 10 -1.09 -14.70 0.38
CA TYR A 10 -0.90 -14.09 -0.95
C TYR A 10 0.46 -14.48 -1.54
N GLY A 11 0.52 -15.67 -2.14
CA GLY A 11 1.64 -16.11 -2.98
C GLY A 11 2.95 -16.46 -2.23
N PRO A 12 3.99 -16.84 -2.99
CA PRO A 12 5.26 -17.31 -2.43
C PRO A 12 5.95 -16.22 -1.61
N TYR A 13 6.75 -16.65 -0.63
CA TYR A 13 7.51 -15.76 0.26
C TYR A 13 8.40 -14.84 -0.59
N PRO A 14 8.16 -13.53 -0.61
CA PRO A 14 9.01 -12.65 -1.38
C PRO A 14 10.37 -12.59 -0.71
N GLU A 15 11.42 -12.91 -1.46
CA GLU A 15 12.82 -12.88 -0.99
C GLU A 15 13.17 -11.55 -0.31
N ASN A 16 12.51 -10.46 -0.72
CA ASN A 16 12.72 -9.10 -0.23
C ASN A 16 11.65 -8.59 0.75
N LEU A 17 10.93 -9.45 1.48
CA LEU A 17 9.88 -9.03 2.43
C LEU A 17 10.35 -7.97 3.42
N ARG A 18 11.54 -8.20 4.00
CA ARG A 18 12.17 -7.29 4.95
C ARG A 18 12.50 -5.94 4.32
N ALA A 19 13.10 -5.94 3.13
CA ALA A 19 13.43 -4.72 2.41
C ALA A 19 12.18 -3.89 2.07
N HIS A 20 11.08 -4.54 1.67
CA HIS A 20 9.81 -3.86 1.44
C HIS A 20 9.26 -3.24 2.74
N PHE A 21 9.29 -3.97 3.86
CA PHE A 21 8.84 -3.44 5.15
C PHE A 21 9.70 -2.26 5.61
N GLU A 22 11.03 -2.36 5.49
CA GLU A 22 11.96 -1.28 5.77
C GLU A 22 11.72 -0.07 4.85
N GLY A 23 11.33 -0.29 3.60
CA GLY A 23 10.92 0.78 2.68
C GLY A 23 9.67 1.52 3.15
N VAL A 24 8.68 0.80 3.68
CA VAL A 24 7.48 1.41 4.29
C VAL A 24 7.87 2.26 5.51
N VAL A 25 8.69 1.71 6.40
CA VAL A 25 9.18 2.43 7.59
C VAL A 25 9.98 3.67 7.19
N TRP A 26 10.87 3.55 6.22
CA TRP A 26 11.65 4.68 5.69
C TRP A 26 10.73 5.78 5.17
N ARG A 27 9.68 5.43 4.40
CA ARG A 27 8.73 6.43 3.89
C ARG A 27 8.12 7.20 5.06
N PHE A 28 7.54 6.51 6.04
CA PHE A 28 6.88 7.18 7.17
C PHE A 28 7.82 8.03 8.01
N ARG A 29 9.07 7.59 8.17
CA ARG A 29 10.08 8.36 8.92
C ARG A 29 10.50 9.65 8.21
N ASN A 30 10.51 9.67 6.88
CA ASN A 30 11.00 10.82 6.10
C ASN A 30 9.87 11.70 5.56
N GLY A 31 8.62 11.26 5.59
CA GLY A 31 7.49 11.99 4.99
C GLY A 31 7.55 12.11 3.46
N ALA A 32 8.46 11.40 2.81
CA ALA A 32 8.73 11.47 1.38
C ALA A 32 7.56 10.93 0.52
N LYS A 33 7.52 11.35 -0.75
CA LYS A 33 6.59 10.77 -1.72
C LYS A 33 6.98 9.32 -2.00
N TRP A 34 6.01 8.46 -2.31
CA TRP A 34 6.30 7.06 -2.64
C TRP A 34 7.29 6.91 -3.79
N ARG A 35 7.25 7.80 -4.78
CA ARG A 35 8.16 7.78 -5.94
C ARG A 35 9.63 8.11 -5.59
N GLU A 36 9.87 8.67 -4.41
CA GLU A 36 11.21 8.99 -3.91
C GLU A 36 11.79 7.85 -3.07
N LEU A 37 11.09 6.71 -2.99
CA LEU A 37 11.55 5.55 -2.25
C LEU A 37 12.89 5.04 -2.85
N PRO A 38 13.94 4.88 -2.04
CA PRO A 38 15.22 4.36 -2.51
C PRO A 38 15.09 2.96 -3.11
N GLU A 39 15.74 2.73 -4.25
CA GLU A 39 15.65 1.48 -5.01
C GLU A 39 16.11 0.24 -4.24
N ARG A 40 16.97 0.41 -3.22
CA ARG A 40 17.39 -0.68 -2.31
C ARG A 40 16.22 -1.39 -1.61
N PHE A 41 15.06 -0.74 -1.51
CA PHE A 41 13.85 -1.31 -0.92
C PHE A 41 12.94 -1.98 -1.96
N GLY A 42 13.32 -1.97 -3.24
CA GLY A 42 12.51 -2.42 -4.36
C GLY A 42 11.69 -1.30 -5.02
N HIS A 43 11.02 -1.63 -6.11
CA HIS A 43 10.23 -0.66 -6.87
C HIS A 43 9.06 -0.11 -6.03
N TRP A 44 8.89 1.21 -6.03
CA TRP A 44 7.96 1.91 -5.15
C TRP A 44 6.51 1.42 -5.24
N SER A 45 6.04 1.01 -6.43
CA SER A 45 4.66 0.53 -6.61
C SER A 45 4.43 -0.81 -5.92
N THR A 46 5.44 -1.67 -5.91
CA THR A 46 5.42 -2.98 -5.22
C THR A 46 5.38 -2.76 -3.71
N VAL A 47 6.23 -1.88 -3.20
CA VAL A 47 6.27 -1.54 -1.77
C VAL A 47 4.95 -0.92 -1.32
N TYR A 48 4.40 0.02 -2.10
CA TYR A 48 3.10 0.61 -1.82
C TYR A 48 1.96 -0.42 -1.85
N GLY A 49 1.96 -1.34 -2.81
CA GLY A 49 0.98 -2.42 -2.90
C GLY A 49 0.98 -3.29 -1.65
N ARG A 50 2.17 -3.66 -1.16
CA ARG A 50 2.33 -4.42 0.10
C ARG A 50 1.90 -3.61 1.32
N PHE A 51 2.29 -2.34 1.39
CA PHE A 51 1.83 -1.45 2.45
C PHE A 51 0.30 -1.45 2.55
N ARG A 52 -0.41 -1.32 1.41
CA ARG A 52 -1.88 -1.36 1.41
C ARG A 52 -2.42 -2.68 1.93
N GLN A 53 -1.91 -3.80 1.45
CA GLN A 53 -2.34 -5.13 1.92
C GLN A 53 -2.12 -5.29 3.43
N TRP A 54 -0.96 -4.90 3.95
CA TRP A 54 -0.66 -4.99 5.38
C TRP A 54 -1.47 -4.02 6.24
N ARG A 55 -1.72 -2.81 5.73
CA ARG A 55 -2.61 -1.85 6.38
C ARG A 55 -4.02 -2.44 6.51
N ASP A 56 -4.55 -2.96 5.42
CA ASP A 56 -5.92 -3.49 5.37
C ASP A 56 -6.04 -4.78 6.21
N ALA A 57 -4.97 -5.57 6.29
CA ALA A 57 -4.87 -6.74 7.17
C ALA A 57 -4.56 -6.39 8.65
N GLY A 58 -4.43 -5.11 9.01
CA GLY A 58 -4.20 -4.69 10.41
C GLY A 58 -2.80 -4.99 10.98
N VAL A 59 -1.82 -5.30 10.12
CA VAL A 59 -0.44 -5.67 10.55
C VAL A 59 0.18 -4.60 11.44
N PHE A 60 0.07 -3.32 11.04
CA PHE A 60 0.70 -2.23 11.79
C PHE A 60 0.06 -2.04 13.17
N THR A 61 -1.24 -2.22 13.27
CA THR A 61 -1.96 -2.21 14.55
C THR A 61 -1.44 -3.31 15.47
N ALA A 62 -1.32 -4.54 14.95
CA ALA A 62 -0.84 -5.68 15.71
C ALA A 62 0.62 -5.52 16.18
N VAL A 63 1.50 -5.02 15.28
CA VAL A 63 2.90 -4.73 15.62
C VAL A 63 3.01 -3.66 16.70
N PHE A 64 2.23 -2.57 16.59
CA PHE A 64 2.27 -1.47 17.55
C PHE A 64 1.78 -1.91 18.94
N GLN A 65 0.67 -2.64 19.00
CA GLN A 65 0.16 -3.22 20.24
C GLN A 65 1.17 -4.18 20.88
N GLY A 66 1.80 -5.04 20.07
CA GLY A 66 2.84 -5.95 20.54
C GLY A 66 4.06 -5.21 21.10
N ALA A 67 4.51 -4.15 20.43
CA ALA A 67 5.64 -3.34 20.88
C ALA A 67 5.34 -2.61 22.20
N ILE A 68 4.15 -2.03 22.35
CA ILE A 68 3.71 -1.39 23.61
C ILE A 68 3.66 -2.43 24.74
N ALA A 69 3.03 -3.59 24.49
CA ALA A 69 2.91 -4.63 25.51
C ALA A 69 4.28 -5.14 25.97
N GLU A 70 5.23 -5.32 25.05
CA GLU A 70 6.60 -5.73 25.38
C GLU A 70 7.36 -4.64 26.15
N ALA A 71 7.23 -3.38 25.75
CA ALA A 71 7.86 -2.27 26.45
C ALA A 71 7.30 -2.10 27.87
N ALA A 72 5.99 -2.29 28.07
CA ALA A 72 5.35 -2.26 29.38
C ALA A 72 5.83 -3.40 30.28
N LYS A 73 5.94 -4.62 29.75
CA LYS A 73 6.51 -5.77 30.48
C LYS A 73 7.94 -5.54 30.96
N ARG A 74 8.73 -4.78 30.19
CA ARG A 74 10.10 -4.42 30.53
C ARG A 74 10.20 -3.18 31.43
N GLY A 75 9.07 -2.58 31.82
CA GLY A 75 9.05 -1.34 32.60
C GLY A 75 9.62 -0.13 31.85
N LEU A 76 9.66 -0.17 30.51
CA LEU A 76 10.19 0.91 29.67
C LEU A 76 9.15 2.00 29.35
N VAL A 77 7.87 1.71 29.61
CA VAL A 77 6.76 2.64 29.43
C VAL A 77 5.78 2.49 30.58
N ASP A 78 5.38 3.61 31.14
CA ASP A 78 4.26 3.70 32.08
C ASP A 78 2.96 3.94 31.29
N LEU A 79 2.01 3.03 31.44
CA LEU A 79 0.70 3.11 30.80
C LEU A 79 -0.37 3.72 31.71
N SER A 80 -0.02 4.18 32.92
CA SER A 80 -0.93 4.88 33.84
C SER A 80 -1.41 6.23 33.30
N LEU A 81 -0.62 6.85 32.42
CA LEU A 81 -0.92 8.10 31.76
C LEU A 81 -0.68 7.97 30.25
N VAL A 82 -1.76 8.04 29.46
CA VAL A 82 -1.71 8.04 27.99
C VAL A 82 -2.29 9.36 27.49
N SER A 83 -1.52 10.08 26.68
CA SER A 83 -1.97 11.29 25.99
C SER A 83 -2.19 10.99 24.51
N VAL A 84 -3.27 11.55 23.95
CA VAL A 84 -3.57 11.47 22.52
C VAL A 84 -3.45 12.88 21.96
N ASP A 85 -2.50 13.09 21.05
CA ASP A 85 -2.44 14.30 20.24
C ASP A 85 -3.17 14.10 18.92
N SER A 86 -3.84 15.14 18.44
CA SER A 86 -4.40 15.15 17.08
C SER A 86 -3.99 16.43 16.36
N THR A 87 -3.72 16.31 15.07
CA THR A 87 -3.43 17.45 14.20
C THR A 87 -4.44 17.47 13.05
N THR A 88 -5.19 18.56 12.92
CA THR A 88 -6.13 18.77 11.82
C THR A 88 -5.56 19.83 10.89
N VAL A 89 -5.38 19.48 9.61
CA VAL A 89 -4.95 20.43 8.57
C VAL A 89 -6.09 20.62 7.58
N ARG A 90 -6.43 21.88 7.27
CA ARG A 90 -7.45 22.19 6.27
C ARG A 90 -6.92 21.83 4.88
N ALA A 91 -7.63 20.98 4.17
CA ALA A 91 -7.31 20.69 2.78
C ALA A 91 -7.70 21.87 1.88
N HIS A 92 -6.96 22.08 0.79
CA HIS A 92 -7.37 23.01 -0.27
C HIS A 92 -8.68 22.50 -0.91
N HIS A 93 -9.53 23.40 -1.39
CA HIS A 93 -10.82 23.01 -1.98
C HIS A 93 -10.67 22.03 -3.15
N ASP A 94 -9.57 22.12 -3.90
CA ASP A 94 -9.24 21.20 -5.00
C ASP A 94 -8.95 19.75 -4.54
N ALA A 95 -8.63 19.53 -3.27
CA ALA A 95 -8.38 18.19 -2.75
C ALA A 95 -9.66 17.35 -2.62
N ALA A 96 -10.84 17.98 -2.62
CA ALA A 96 -12.14 17.29 -2.59
C ALA A 96 -12.46 16.56 -3.91
N GLY A 97 -11.68 16.80 -4.97
CA GLY A 97 -11.95 16.30 -6.31
C GLY A 97 -13.02 17.13 -7.04
N MET A 98 -13.25 16.79 -8.30
CA MET A 98 -14.28 17.44 -9.13
C MET A 98 -15.66 16.94 -8.74
N ILE A 99 -16.52 17.83 -8.24
CA ILE A 99 -17.97 17.60 -8.19
C ILE A 99 -18.51 17.96 -9.58
N VAL A 100 -18.71 16.93 -10.41
CA VAL A 100 -19.23 17.10 -11.77
C VAL A 100 -20.74 17.07 -11.73
N LYS A 101 -21.40 18.08 -12.31
CA LYS A 101 -22.86 18.06 -12.45
C LYS A 101 -23.30 16.88 -13.34
N PRO A 102 -24.47 16.28 -13.12
CA PRO A 102 -24.93 15.12 -13.88
C PRO A 102 -24.85 15.34 -15.40
N GLU A 103 -25.20 16.54 -15.87
CA GLU A 103 -25.21 16.88 -17.28
C GLU A 103 -23.80 16.93 -17.88
N ILE A 104 -22.81 17.39 -17.09
CA ILE A 104 -21.41 17.42 -17.51
C ILE A 104 -20.84 15.99 -17.50
N LEU A 105 -21.27 15.14 -16.57
CA LEU A 105 -20.84 13.75 -16.53
C LEU A 105 -21.37 12.98 -17.75
N GLU A 106 -22.65 13.14 -18.07
CA GLU A 106 -23.29 12.53 -19.24
C GLU A 106 -22.63 12.98 -20.56
N ALA A 107 -22.36 14.28 -20.71
CA ALA A 107 -21.64 14.81 -21.86
C ALA A 107 -20.19 14.29 -21.96
N LEU A 108 -19.52 14.04 -20.83
CA LEU A 108 -18.19 13.44 -20.81
C LEU A 108 -18.22 11.95 -21.17
N GLU A 109 -19.25 11.22 -20.76
CA GLU A 109 -19.46 9.81 -21.11
C GLU A 109 -19.77 9.62 -22.60
N GLU A 110 -20.62 10.46 -23.16
CA GLU A 110 -20.92 10.50 -24.60
C GLU A 110 -19.67 10.82 -25.42
N ALA A 111 -18.93 11.86 -25.04
CA ALA A 111 -17.67 12.22 -25.70
C ALA A 111 -16.59 11.13 -25.57
N ALA A 112 -16.59 10.36 -24.49
CA ALA A 112 -15.67 9.23 -24.30
C ALA A 112 -16.06 8.03 -25.19
N ALA A 113 -17.36 7.80 -25.40
CA ALA A 113 -17.87 6.77 -26.32
C ALA A 113 -17.54 7.10 -27.78
N GLU A 114 -17.66 8.37 -28.18
CA GLU A 114 -17.30 8.84 -29.52
C GLU A 114 -15.80 8.78 -29.79
N LYS A 115 -14.96 9.07 -28.79
CA LYS A 115 -13.50 9.06 -28.95
C LYS A 115 -12.86 7.68 -28.95
N GLY A 116 -13.62 6.61 -28.72
CA GLY A 116 -13.11 5.23 -28.76
C GLY A 116 -11.79 5.08 -28.00
N ALA A 117 -11.74 5.49 -26.73
CA ALA A 117 -10.54 5.32 -25.93
C ALA A 117 -10.21 3.82 -25.78
N PRO A 118 -8.95 3.39 -25.93
CA PRO A 118 -8.62 1.97 -25.81
C PRO A 118 -8.89 1.53 -24.37
N ALA A 119 -9.76 0.53 -24.23
CA ALA A 119 -9.94 -0.18 -22.97
C ALA A 119 -8.58 -0.69 -22.50
N ARG A 120 -8.13 -0.27 -21.31
CA ARG A 120 -6.94 -0.81 -20.67
C ARG A 120 -7.24 -2.25 -20.27
N ASP A 121 -6.94 -3.18 -21.16
CA ASP A 121 -7.05 -4.61 -20.93
C ASP A 121 -6.13 -5.02 -19.77
N LYS A 122 -6.71 -5.55 -18.69
CA LYS A 122 -5.97 -6.16 -17.57
C LYS A 122 -5.78 -7.66 -17.77
N THR A 123 -5.76 -8.15 -19.00
CA THR A 123 -5.59 -9.59 -19.29
C THR A 123 -4.19 -9.91 -19.80
N GLY A 124 -3.21 -9.76 -18.91
CA GLY A 124 -1.85 -10.27 -19.12
C GLY A 124 -1.66 -11.64 -18.49
N LYS A 125 -2.32 -12.70 -19.00
CA LYS A 125 -1.89 -14.09 -18.75
C LYS A 125 -1.47 -14.70 -20.07
N GLN A 126 -0.26 -14.34 -20.52
CA GLN A 126 0.33 -14.92 -21.72
C GLN A 126 1.10 -16.19 -21.35
N THR A 127 0.58 -17.29 -21.85
CA THR A 127 1.23 -18.58 -22.01
C THR A 127 2.60 -18.44 -22.69
N ARG A 128 3.63 -19.09 -22.14
CA ARG A 128 4.83 -19.46 -22.91
C ARG A 128 4.76 -20.96 -23.17
N SER A 129 4.37 -21.30 -24.40
CA SER A 129 4.69 -22.59 -25.02
C SER A 129 6.13 -22.51 -25.52
N GLY A 130 6.96 -23.44 -25.07
CA GLY A 130 8.31 -23.69 -25.58
C GLY A 130 8.46 -25.19 -25.76
N LYS A 131 8.15 -25.66 -26.97
CA LYS A 131 8.52 -26.98 -27.49
C LYS A 131 10.04 -26.96 -27.67
N ASN A 132 10.75 -27.93 -27.10
CA ASN A 132 12.02 -28.45 -27.62
C ASN A 132 11.99 -29.96 -27.39
N GLY A 133 12.08 -30.73 -28.47
CA GLY A 133 12.29 -32.18 -28.42
C GLY A 133 13.78 -32.49 -28.23
N ASP A 134 14.06 -33.71 -27.76
CA ASP A 134 15.09 -34.57 -28.35
C ASP A 134 14.92 -35.99 -27.83
N ALA A 135 15.29 -36.93 -28.70
CA ALA A 135 15.58 -38.32 -28.40
C ALA A 135 17.01 -38.44 -27.84
#